data_AF-A0A7V3H403-F1
#
_entry.id   AF-A0A7V3H403-F1
#
_cell.length_a   1.000
_cell.length_b   1.000
_cell.length_c   1.000
_cell.angle_alpha   90.00
_cell.angle_beta   90.00
_cell.angle_gamma   90.00
#
_symmetry.space_group_name_H-M   'P 1'
#
loop_
_entity.id
_entity.type
_entity.pdbx_description
1 polymer ?
#
loop_
_entity_poly.entity_id
_entity_poly.type
_entity_poly.pdbx_seq_one_letter_code
_entity_poly.pdbx_strand_id
1 'polypeptide(L)'
;MVGGAGQAVTFESGPDRVQGYLARPAGPGPFPALVVVHEIHGLTDHIRDVARRFAGEGYVALAADLYSREGPPKPEALKDAPARSAFIASLPDRRLVTDVQAAALFLRTLPEVRHDRVGAVGFCMG
;
A
#
# COMPACT_ATOMS: atom_id res chain seq x y z
N MET A 1 7.05 8.94 19.75
CA MET A 1 5.84 9.63 19.24
C MET A 1 4.98 8.55 18.59
N VAL A 2 3.73 8.42 19.01
CA VAL A 2 2.81 7.39 18.48
C VAL A 2 2.29 7.92 17.14
N GLY A 3 2.67 7.29 16.03
CA GLY A 3 2.11 7.62 14.71
C GLY A 3 0.58 7.48 14.74
N GLY A 4 -0.14 8.34 14.02
CA GLY A 4 -1.60 8.36 14.04
C GLY A 4 -2.22 6.99 13.73
N ALA A 5 -3.37 6.69 14.35
CA ALA A 5 -4.12 5.47 14.07
C ALA A 5 -4.49 5.44 12.57
N GLY A 6 -4.13 4.36 11.88
CA GLY A 6 -4.49 4.18 10.47
C GLY A 6 -5.84 3.50 10.31
N GLN A 7 -6.47 3.70 9.16
CA GLN A 7 -7.79 3.19 8.81
C GLN A 7 -7.77 2.42 7.49
N ALA A 8 -8.70 1.47 7.35
CA ALA A 8 -8.96 0.86 6.05
C ALA A 8 -9.57 1.88 5.09
N VAL A 9 -9.15 1.85 3.83
CA VAL A 9 -9.69 2.67 2.75
C VAL A 9 -9.84 1.83 1.49
N THR A 10 -10.66 2.31 0.57
CA THR A 10 -10.80 1.75 -0.77
C THR A 10 -10.61 2.87 -1.79
N PHE A 11 -9.91 2.59 -2.87
CA PHE A 11 -9.71 3.52 -3.98
C PHE A 11 -9.93 2.83 -5.32
N GLU A 12 -10.22 3.62 -6.35
CA GLU A 12 -10.50 3.13 -7.70
C GLU A 12 -9.20 2.95 -8.48
N SER A 13 -9.07 1.83 -9.18
CA SER A 13 -8.00 1.52 -10.13
C SER A 13 -8.65 1.08 -11.45
N GLY A 14 -8.92 2.06 -12.31
CA GLY A 14 -9.78 1.83 -13.48
C GLY A 14 -11.20 1.45 -13.07
N PRO A 15 -11.75 0.31 -13.55
CA PRO A 15 -13.07 -0.17 -13.12
C PRO A 15 -13.04 -0.96 -11.80
N ASP A 16 -11.86 -1.26 -11.26
CA ASP A 16 -11.69 -2.09 -10.07
C ASP A 16 -11.55 -1.24 -8.81
N ARG A 17 -11.88 -1.85 -7.66
CA ARG A 17 -11.66 -1.27 -6.33
C ARG A 17 -10.52 -1.98 -5.63
N VAL A 18 -9.56 -1.21 -5.13
CA VAL A 18 -8.38 -1.69 -4.41
C VAL A 18 -8.47 -1.23 -2.96
N GLN A 19 -8.24 -2.16 -2.03
CA GLN A 19 -8.21 -1.89 -0.61
C GLN A 19 -6.84 -1.34 -0.21
N GLY A 20 -6.79 -0.63 0.91
CA GLY A 20 -5.54 -0.19 1.49
C GLY A 20 -5.68 0.19 2.96
N TYR A 21 -4.55 0.45 3.58
CA TYR A 21 -4.46 0.97 4.94
C TYR A 21 -3.79 2.34 4.93
N LEU A 22 -4.53 3.36 5.35
CA LEU A 22 -4.11 4.74 5.33
C LEU A 22 -3.77 5.22 6.74
N ALA A 23 -2.51 5.54 6.97
CA ALA A 23 -2.01 6.16 8.19
C ALA A 23 -1.64 7.62 7.93
N ARG A 24 -1.90 8.49 8.92
CA ARG A 24 -1.73 9.94 8.78
C ARG A 24 -0.95 10.52 9.96
N PRO A 25 -0.10 11.53 9.74
CA PRO A 25 0.49 12.30 10.83
C PRO A 25 -0.59 13.03 11.63
N ALA A 26 -0.26 13.41 12.86
CA ALA A 26 -1.11 14.31 13.63
C ALA A 26 -1.01 15.75 13.10
N GLY A 27 -2.13 16.49 13.16
CA GLY A 27 -2.21 17.89 12.72
C GLY A 27 -2.84 18.07 11.34
N PRO A 28 -2.96 19.33 10.88
CA PRO A 28 -3.78 19.67 9.70
C PRO A 28 -3.09 19.45 8.35
N GLY A 29 -1.77 19.20 8.32
CA GLY A 29 -0.99 19.12 7.07
C GLY A 29 -0.72 20.50 6.43
N PRO A 30 -0.39 20.55 5.12
CA PRO A 30 -0.28 19.43 4.20
C PRO A 30 1.06 18.68 4.34
N PHE A 31 1.03 17.36 4.23
CA PHE A 31 2.18 16.47 4.39
C PHE A 31 2.63 15.87 3.06
N PRO A 32 3.92 15.52 2.87
CA PRO A 32 4.31 14.60 1.81
C PRO A 32 3.61 13.24 2.01
N ALA A 33 3.46 12.48 0.92
CA ALA A 33 2.79 11.18 0.97
C ALA A 33 3.61 10.05 0.35
N LEU A 34 3.35 8.83 0.84
CA LEU A 34 4.01 7.60 0.39
C LEU A 34 2.96 6.53 0.08
N VAL A 35 3.09 5.89 -1.07
CA VAL A 35 2.52 4.56 -1.31
C VAL A 35 3.49 3.53 -0.73
N VAL A 36 3.01 2.67 0.16
CA VAL A 36 3.78 1.58 0.74
C VAL A 36 3.38 0.29 0.03
N VAL A 37 4.31 -0.33 -0.69
CA VAL A 37 4.10 -1.58 -1.41
C VAL A 37 4.55 -2.74 -0.55
N HIS A 38 3.64 -3.69 -0.30
CA HIS A 38 3.87 -4.80 0.61
C HIS A 38 4.81 -5.87 0.04
N GLU A 39 5.32 -6.71 0.92
CA GLU A 39 6.01 -7.94 0.56
C GLU A 39 5.08 -8.96 -0.10
N ILE A 40 5.62 -10.12 -0.48
CA ILE A 40 4.83 -11.22 -1.04
C ILE A 40 3.69 -11.72 -0.13
N HIS A 41 3.76 -11.44 1.18
CA HIS A 41 2.75 -11.81 2.16
C HIS A 41 1.45 -10.99 2.07
N GLY A 42 1.43 -9.93 1.25
CA GLY A 42 0.27 -9.03 1.13
C GLY A 42 0.23 -7.97 2.22
N LEU A 43 -0.92 -7.32 2.38
CA LEU A 43 -1.14 -6.27 3.39
C LEU A 43 -1.26 -6.85 4.82
N THR A 44 -0.12 -7.25 5.39
CA THR A 44 -0.02 -7.78 6.75
C THR A 44 -0.03 -6.68 7.82
N ASP A 45 -0.17 -7.07 9.09
CA ASP A 45 -0.04 -6.12 10.21
C ASP A 45 1.34 -5.49 10.31
N HIS A 46 2.39 -6.18 9.84
CA HIS A 46 3.73 -5.62 9.72
C HIS A 46 3.75 -4.43 8.74
N ILE A 47 3.15 -4.58 7.55
CA ILE A 47 3.10 -3.50 6.56
C ILE A 47 2.21 -2.33 7.05
N ARG A 48 1.10 -2.63 7.73
CA ARG A 48 0.28 -1.61 8.38
C ARG A 48 1.07 -0.84 9.45
N ASP A 49 1.94 -1.54 10.18
CA ASP A 49 2.85 -0.91 11.14
C ASP A 49 3.87 0.00 10.47
N VAL A 50 4.48 -0.45 9.37
CA VAL A 50 5.38 0.38 8.56
C VAL A 50 4.68 1.67 8.10
N ALA A 51 3.43 1.59 7.62
CA ALA A 51 2.65 2.78 7.28
C ALA A 51 2.44 3.72 8.49
N ARG A 52 2.11 3.19 9.68
CA ARG A 52 2.00 3.99 10.91
C ARG A 52 3.33 4.64 11.30
N ARG A 53 4.45 3.97 11.09
CA ARG A 53 5.78 4.53 11.36
C ARG A 53 6.09 5.69 10.43
N PHE A 54 5.80 5.57 9.13
CA PHE A 54 5.91 6.70 8.20
C PHE A 54 5.00 7.88 8.59
N ALA A 55 3.79 7.60 9.07
CA ALA A 55 2.92 8.62 9.65
C ALA A 55 3.51 9.30 10.89
N GLY A 56 4.21 8.54 11.74
CA GLY A 56 4.98 9.09 12.86
C GLY A 56 6.13 10.02 12.43
N GLU A 57 6.68 9.80 11.24
CA GLU A 57 7.75 10.61 10.64
C GLU A 57 7.23 11.76 9.75
N GLY A 58 5.91 12.01 9.73
CA GLY A 58 5.33 13.14 9.03
C GLY A 58 4.90 12.88 7.58
N TYR A 59 4.69 11.62 7.19
CA TYR A 59 4.15 11.25 5.87
C TYR A 59 2.71 10.74 5.95
N VAL A 60 1.84 11.14 5.02
CA VAL A 60 0.60 10.39 4.79
C VAL A 60 0.96 9.10 4.06
N ALA A 61 0.76 7.95 4.69
CA ALA A 61 1.21 6.67 4.16
C ALA A 61 0.01 5.77 3.82
N LEU A 62 -0.10 5.38 2.55
CA LEU A 62 -1.08 4.41 2.08
C LEU A 62 -0.38 3.09 1.75
N ALA A 63 -0.59 2.08 2.58
CA ALA A 63 -0.24 0.72 2.22
C ALA A 63 -1.32 0.13 1.31
N ALA A 64 -1.02 -0.02 0.02
CA ALA A 64 -1.95 -0.55 -0.97
C ALA A 64 -1.98 -2.09 -0.91
N ASP A 65 -3.18 -2.68 -0.87
CA ASP A 65 -3.37 -4.13 -0.96
C ASP A 65 -3.40 -4.53 -2.43
N LEU A 66 -2.23 -4.80 -3.01
CA LEU A 66 -2.11 -5.19 -4.42
C LEU A 66 -2.71 -6.56 -4.71
N TYR A 67 -3.12 -7.30 -3.67
CA TYR A 67 -3.81 -8.57 -3.77
C TYR A 67 -5.31 -8.46 -3.51
N SER A 68 -5.88 -7.26 -3.52
CA SER A 68 -7.33 -7.03 -3.29
C SER A 68 -8.26 -7.91 -4.13
N ARG A 69 -7.80 -8.37 -5.31
CA ARG A 69 -8.60 -9.16 -6.27
C ARG A 69 -8.48 -10.68 -6.06
N GLU A 70 -7.35 -11.17 -5.57
CA GLU A 70 -7.08 -12.62 -5.44
C GLU A 70 -6.87 -13.09 -3.99
N GLY A 71 -6.65 -12.16 -3.06
CA GLY A 71 -6.19 -12.44 -1.71
C GLY A 71 -4.69 -12.78 -1.65
N PRO A 72 -4.09 -12.72 -0.46
CA PRO A 72 -2.68 -13.07 -0.28
C PRO A 72 -2.44 -14.56 -0.56
N PRO A 73 -1.19 -14.95 -0.92
CA PRO A 73 -0.86 -16.35 -1.09
C PRO A 73 -1.06 -17.12 0.22
N LYS A 74 -1.52 -18.36 0.10
CA LYS A 74 -1.67 -19.24 1.27
C LYS A 74 -0.31 -19.48 1.95
N PRO A 75 -0.26 -19.63 3.29
CA PRO A 75 0.99 -19.89 4.02
C PRO A 75 1.79 -21.07 3.49
N GLU A 76 1.13 -22.11 2.99
CA GLU A 76 1.76 -23.29 2.41
C GLU A 76 2.48 -22.97 1.10
N ALA A 77 1.85 -22.13 0.26
CA ALA A 77 2.43 -21.70 -1.02
C ALA A 77 3.68 -20.83 -0.82
N LEU A 78 3.80 -20.13 0.32
CA LEU A 78 4.99 -19.33 0.63
C LEU A 78 6.21 -20.19 1.02
N LYS A 79 5.97 -21.38 1.57
CA LYS A 79 7.01 -22.35 1.98
C LYS A 79 7.53 -23.18 0.81
N ASP A 80 6.74 -23.30 -0.25
CA ASP A 80 7.09 -24.04 -1.47
C ASP A 80 7.58 -23.08 -2.56
N ALA A 81 8.84 -23.22 -3.01
CA ALA A 81 9.42 -22.29 -3.98
C ALA A 81 8.68 -22.27 -5.34
N PRO A 82 8.32 -23.43 -5.94
CA PRO A 82 7.49 -23.46 -7.15
C PRO A 82 6.14 -22.76 -7.00
N ALA A 83 5.38 -23.06 -5.92
CA ALA A 83 4.09 -22.44 -5.68
C ALA A 83 4.20 -20.92 -5.47
N ARG A 84 5.23 -20.48 -4.76
CA ARG A 84 5.54 -19.05 -4.58
C ARG A 84 5.82 -18.36 -5.92
N SER A 85 6.65 -18.96 -6.78
CA SER A 85 6.94 -18.43 -8.11
C SER A 85 5.69 -18.41 -9.00
N ALA A 86 4.86 -19.45 -8.94
CA ALA A 86 3.61 -19.50 -9.70
C ALA A 86 2.63 -18.39 -9.26
N PHE A 87 2.55 -18.12 -7.95
CA PHE A 87 1.76 -17.02 -7.44
C PHE A 87 2.26 -15.67 -7.98
N ILE A 88 3.56 -15.38 -7.88
CA ILE A 88 4.14 -14.12 -8.43
C ILE A 88 3.84 -14.01 -9.93
N ALA A 89 4.06 -15.08 -10.70
CA ALA A 89 3.84 -15.09 -12.14
C ALA A 89 2.35 -14.91 -12.53
N SER A 90 1.42 -15.19 -11.62
CA SER A 90 -0.02 -14.99 -11.85
C SER A 90 -0.44 -13.51 -11.75
N LEU A 91 0.43 -12.64 -11.24
CA LEU A 91 0.16 -11.22 -11.03
C LEU A 91 0.74 -10.42 -12.20
N PRO A 92 -0.10 -9.82 -13.07
CA PRO A 92 0.43 -9.06 -14.19
C PRO A 92 1.09 -7.76 -13.70
N ASP A 93 2.38 -7.56 -13.97
CA ASP A 93 3.13 -6.36 -13.56
C ASP A 93 2.42 -5.07 -13.93
N ARG A 94 1.86 -5.00 -15.15
CA ARG A 94 1.09 -3.84 -15.62
C ARG A 94 -0.08 -3.51 -14.70
N ARG A 95 -0.78 -4.52 -14.17
CA ARG A 95 -1.89 -4.34 -13.23
C ARG A 95 -1.36 -3.80 -11.91
N LEU A 96 -0.32 -4.41 -11.34
CA LEU A 96 0.29 -3.97 -10.08
C LEU A 96 0.78 -2.53 -10.15
N VAL A 97 1.47 -2.16 -11.22
CA VAL A 97 1.93 -0.78 -11.47
C VAL A 97 0.74 0.18 -11.59
N THR A 98 -0.34 -0.23 -12.27
CA THR A 98 -1.57 0.58 -12.38
C THR A 98 -2.19 0.82 -11.01
N ASP A 99 -2.24 -0.21 -10.15
CA ASP A 99 -2.77 -0.09 -8.79
C ASP A 99 -1.91 0.83 -7.91
N VAL A 100 -0.58 0.79 -8.03
CA VAL A 100 0.33 1.72 -7.34
C VAL A 100 0.14 3.15 -7.83
N GLN A 101 -0.04 3.36 -9.14
CA GLN A 101 -0.34 4.67 -9.72
C GLN A 101 -1.70 5.20 -9.23
N ALA A 102 -2.71 4.34 -9.20
CA ALA A 102 -4.04 4.65 -8.68
C ALA A 102 -3.98 5.04 -7.18
N ALA A 103 -3.19 4.33 -6.38
CA ALA A 103 -2.95 4.67 -4.98
C ALA A 103 -2.31 6.06 -4.83
N ALA A 104 -1.32 6.38 -5.68
CA ALA A 104 -0.69 7.70 -5.70
C ALA A 104 -1.67 8.81 -6.13
N LEU A 105 -2.54 8.54 -7.11
CA LEU A 105 -3.58 9.48 -7.54
C LEU A 105 -4.62 9.70 -6.43
N PHE A 106 -5.04 8.63 -5.75
CA PHE A 106 -5.93 8.72 -4.60
C PHE A 106 -5.30 9.56 -3.47
N LEU A 107 -4.02 9.37 -3.15
CA LEU A 107 -3.34 10.21 -2.15
C LEU A 107 -3.40 11.70 -2.51
N ARG A 108 -3.29 12.04 -3.80
CA ARG A 108 -3.36 13.45 -4.27
C ARG A 108 -4.73 14.09 -4.13
N THR A 109 -5.80 13.32 -3.92
CA THR A 109 -7.14 13.89 -3.69
C THR A 109 -7.38 14.28 -2.24
N LEU A 110 -6.52 13.84 -1.32
CA LEU A 110 -6.67 14.11 0.11
C LEU A 110 -6.22 15.54 0.44
N PRO A 111 -7.04 16.33 1.16
CA PRO A 111 -6.72 17.73 1.44
C PRO A 111 -5.46 17.92 2.31
N GLU A 112 -5.14 16.94 3.15
CA GLU A 112 -3.95 16.92 3.99
C GLU A 112 -2.66 16.49 3.26
N VAL A 113 -2.71 16.21 1.94
CA VAL A 113 -1.56 15.78 1.14
C VAL A 113 -1.05 16.91 0.26
N ARG A 114 0.27 17.07 0.22
CA ARG A 114 0.98 17.86 -0.79
C ARG A 114 0.96 17.10 -2.12
N HIS A 115 0.09 17.52 -3.04
CA HIS A 115 -0.11 16.82 -4.33
C HIS A 115 1.17 16.70 -5.18
N ASP A 116 2.13 17.62 -5.01
CA ASP A 116 3.43 17.66 -5.69
C ASP A 116 4.49 16.75 -5.05
N ARG A 117 4.19 16.12 -3.91
CA ARG A 117 5.13 15.34 -3.09
C ARG A 117 4.57 13.97 -2.73
N VAL A 118 4.34 13.15 -3.75
CA VAL A 118 3.93 11.74 -3.58
C VAL A 118 5.01 10.81 -4.12
N GLY A 119 5.52 9.95 -3.25
CA GLY A 119 6.49 8.91 -3.58
C GLY A 119 5.96 7.49 -3.33
N ALA A 120 6.80 6.50 -3.59
CA ALA A 120 6.51 5.11 -3.26
C ALA A 120 7.74 4.46 -2.60
N VAL A 121 7.49 3.48 -1.74
CA VAL A 121 8.50 2.62 -1.12
C VAL A 121 8.00 1.19 -1.14
N GLY A 122 8.88 0.25 -1.48
CA GLY A 122 8.55 -1.16 -1.61
C GLY A 122 9.46 -2.04 -0.77
N PHE A 123 8.94 -3.21 -0.40
CA PHE A 123 9.66 -4.22 0.38
C PHE A 123 9.59 -5.57 -0.33
N CYS A 124 10.76 -6.16 -0.60
CA CYS A 124 10.89 -7.47 -1.26
C CYS A 124 10.28 -7.51 -2.67
N MET A 125 8.99 -7.80 -2.80
CA MET A 125 8.27 -7.80 -4.08
C MET A 125 7.98 -6.38 -4.57
N GLY A 126 7.79 -5.44 -3.63
CA GLY A 126 7.35 -4.08 -3.90
C GLY A 126 8.39 -3.14 -4.49
#